data_AF-A0A0U1NHB8-F1
#
_entry.id   AF-A0A0U1NHB8-F1
#
_cell.length_a   1.000
_cell.length_b   1.000
_cell.length_c   1.000
_cell.angle_alpha   90.00
_cell.angle_beta   90.00
_cell.angle_gamma   90.00
#
_symmetry.space_group_name_H-M   'P 1'
#
loop_
_entity.id
_entity.type
_entity.pdbx_description
1 polymer ?
#
loop_
_entity_poly.entity_id
_entity_poly.type
_entity_poly.pdbx_seq_one_letter_code
_entity_poly.pdbx_strand_id
1 'polypeptide(L)'
;MMVNRHRGEVEITVNGKPYVARLSLGALATLEVKLGASSLTELIERFEGNSIRSLDVLALIEAGLSSGNWDGTAADLLHADVNGGPLGAARAAAQLLVRAFGDDA
;
A
#
# COMPACT_ATOMS: atom_id res chain seq x y z
N MET A 1 17.65 7.01 7.52
CA MET A 1 17.13 8.38 7.70
C MET A 1 15.71 8.23 8.22
N MET A 2 15.36 8.93 9.30
CA MET A 2 14.22 8.64 10.19
C MET A 2 12.86 8.63 9.48
N VAL A 3 12.03 7.63 9.82
CA VAL A 3 10.62 7.56 9.42
C VAL A 3 9.87 8.69 10.13
N ASN A 4 9.19 9.57 9.38
CA ASN A 4 8.38 10.61 9.96
C ASN A 4 7.01 10.03 10.30
N ARG A 5 6.82 9.67 11.58
CA ARG A 5 5.59 9.08 12.12
C ARG A 5 4.30 9.87 11.77
N HIS A 6 4.43 11.17 11.48
CA HIS A 6 3.34 12.10 11.16
C HIS A 6 2.99 12.22 9.65
N ARG A 7 3.67 11.51 8.74
CA ARG A 7 3.36 11.58 7.28
C ARG A 7 2.58 10.40 6.74
N GLY A 8 2.21 9.43 7.57
CA GLY A 8 1.55 8.21 7.12
C GLY A 8 2.48 7.26 6.35
N GLU A 9 3.76 7.25 6.74
CA GLU A 9 4.80 6.38 6.19
C GLU A 9 4.75 4.99 6.87
N VAL A 10 4.93 3.92 6.08
CA VAL A 10 4.98 2.53 6.52
C VAL A 10 6.24 1.88 5.94
N GLU A 11 7.00 1.17 6.76
CA GLU A 11 8.15 0.40 6.29
C GLU A 11 7.67 -0.94 5.71
N ILE A 12 8.09 -1.24 4.48
CA ILE A 12 7.78 -2.49 3.78
C ILE A 12 9.09 -3.09 3.28
N THR A 13 9.37 -4.33 3.69
CA THR A 13 10.51 -5.10 3.19
C THR A 13 10.12 -5.85 1.94
N VAL A 14 10.84 -5.62 0.83
CA VAL A 14 10.68 -6.31 -0.44
C VAL A 14 12.00 -7.01 -0.77
N ASN A 15 11.98 -8.33 -0.94
CA ASN A 15 13.17 -9.17 -1.18
C ASN A 15 14.29 -8.95 -0.15
N GLY A 16 13.93 -8.82 1.12
CA GLY A 16 14.88 -8.58 2.22
C GLY A 16 15.42 -7.15 2.30
N LYS A 17 15.01 -6.23 1.41
CA LYS A 17 15.40 -4.82 1.45
C LYS A 17 14.26 -3.94 1.97
N PRO A 18 14.47 -3.11 3.00
CA PRO A 18 13.44 -2.22 3.52
C PRO A 18 13.23 -1.02 2.60
N TYR A 19 11.97 -0.67 2.38
CA TYR A 19 11.51 0.50 1.66
C TYR A 19 10.49 1.27 2.50
N VAL A 20 10.38 2.58 2.25
CA VAL A 20 9.36 3.41 2.88
C VAL A 20 8.24 3.61 1.88
N ALA A 21 7.04 3.16 2.25
CA ALA A 21 5.81 3.31 1.49
C ALA A 21 4.91 4.39 2.12
N ARG A 22 4.18 5.12 1.28
CA ARG A 22 3.19 6.12 1.70
C ARG A 22 2.09 6.21 0.67
N LEU A 23 0.84 6.44 1.08
CA LEU A 23 -0.23 6.78 0.14
C LEU A 23 -0.27 8.29 -0.06
N SER A 24 0.36 8.77 -1.14
CA SER A 24 0.18 10.15 -1.61
C SER A 24 -1.13 10.30 -2.38
N LEU A 25 -1.61 11.53 -2.59
CA LEU A 25 -2.77 11.79 -3.45
C LEU A 25 -2.60 11.18 -4.86
N GLY A 26 -1.41 11.25 -5.44
CA GLY A 26 -1.12 10.63 -6.74
C GLY A 26 -1.14 9.09 -6.70
N ALA A 27 -0.68 8.49 -5.60
CA ALA A 27 -0.77 7.05 -5.39
C ALA A 27 -2.23 6.59 -5.26
N LEU A 28 -3.05 7.36 -4.51
CA LEU A 28 -4.49 7.10 -4.38
C LEU A 28 -5.22 7.21 -5.72
N ALA A 29 -4.96 8.26 -6.50
CA ALA A 29 -5.55 8.42 -7.83
C ALA A 29 -5.18 7.26 -8.77
N THR A 30 -3.92 6.81 -8.71
CA THR A 30 -3.47 5.63 -9.48
C THR A 30 -4.19 4.37 -9.01
N LEU A 31 -4.40 4.22 -7.70
CA LEU A 31 -5.07 3.08 -7.11
C LEU A 31 -6.56 3.03 -7.48
N GLU A 32 -7.26 4.17 -7.50
CA GLU A 32 -8.65 4.28 -7.97
C GLU A 32 -8.78 3.74 -9.40
N VAL A 33 -7.90 4.18 -10.30
CA VAL A 33 -7.87 3.71 -11.68
C VAL A 33 -7.59 2.20 -11.77
N LYS A 34 -6.62 1.69 -11.00
CA LYS A 34 -6.24 0.27 -11.03
C LYS A 34 -7.32 -0.66 -10.47
N LEU A 35 -8.01 -0.23 -9.42
CA LEU A 35 -9.04 -1.02 -8.77
C LEU A 35 -10.43 -0.79 -9.36
N GLY A 36 -10.55 0.15 -10.30
CA GLY A 36 -11.81 0.53 -10.94
C GLY A 36 -12.78 1.20 -9.97
N ALA A 37 -12.25 1.85 -8.93
CA ALA A 37 -13.05 2.57 -7.95
C ALA A 37 -13.34 3.98 -8.45
N SER A 38 -14.57 4.43 -8.23
CA SER A 38 -15.06 5.76 -8.64
C SER A 38 -14.84 6.82 -7.55
N SER A 39 -14.41 6.41 -6.36
CA SER A 39 -14.12 7.30 -5.24
C SER A 39 -13.21 6.64 -4.19
N LEU A 40 -12.58 7.48 -3.36
CA LEU A 40 -11.85 7.06 -2.16
C LEU A 40 -12.73 6.28 -1.17
N THR A 41 -14.01 6.62 -1.05
CA THR A 41 -14.96 5.89 -0.19
C THR A 41 -15.16 4.46 -0.68
N GLU A 42 -15.34 4.27 -1.99
CA GLU A 42 -15.48 2.94 -2.60
C GLU A 42 -14.20 2.10 -2.42
N LEU A 43 -13.02 2.73 -2.48
CA LEU A 43 -11.77 2.07 -2.13
C LEU A 43 -11.80 1.57 -0.68
N ILE A 44 -12.13 2.43 0.28
CA ILE A 44 -12.16 2.06 1.71
C ILE A 44 -13.17 0.92 1.95
N GLU A 45 -14.39 1.03 1.43
CA GLU A 45 -15.42 -0.01 1.57
C GLU A 45 -14.97 -1.35 0.99
N ARG A 46 -14.24 -1.32 -0.13
CA ARG A 46 -13.67 -2.54 -0.73
C ARG A 46 -12.63 -3.20 0.18
N PHE A 47 -11.82 -2.41 0.88
CA PHE A 47 -10.81 -2.91 1.82
C PHE A 47 -11.40 -3.31 3.19
N GLU A 48 -12.48 -2.70 3.63
CA GLU A 48 -13.20 -3.12 4.83
C GLU A 48 -14.12 -4.33 4.57
N GLY A 49 -14.56 -4.50 3.32
CA GLY A 49 -15.37 -5.63 2.88
C GLY A 49 -14.61 -6.96 2.88
N ASN A 50 -15.35 -8.06 3.03
CA ASN A 50 -14.82 -9.43 3.04
C ASN A 50 -14.37 -9.95 1.66
N SER A 51 -13.96 -9.06 0.73
CA SER A 51 -13.58 -9.39 -0.64
C SER A 51 -12.28 -8.74 -1.12
N ILE A 52 -11.37 -8.41 -0.20
CA ILE A 52 -9.99 -8.09 -0.57
C ILE A 52 -9.38 -9.27 -1.32
N ARG A 53 -8.94 -9.02 -2.56
CA ARG A 53 -8.15 -9.98 -3.33
C ARG A 53 -6.66 -9.76 -3.09
N SER A 54 -5.85 -10.80 -3.27
CA SER A 54 -4.38 -10.68 -3.21
C SER A 54 -3.83 -9.62 -4.19
N LEU A 55 -4.49 -9.45 -5.34
CA LEU A 55 -4.16 -8.40 -6.31
C LEU A 55 -4.46 -6.98 -5.78
N ASP A 56 -5.53 -6.81 -5.00
CA ASP A 56 -5.86 -5.51 -4.41
C ASP A 56 -4.78 -5.11 -3.37
N VAL A 57 -4.30 -6.09 -2.59
CA VAL A 57 -3.18 -5.91 -1.64
C VAL A 57 -1.90 -5.52 -2.37
N LEU A 58 -1.55 -6.22 -3.45
CA LEU A 58 -0.37 -5.92 -4.26
C LEU A 58 -0.45 -4.53 -4.89
N ALA A 59 -1.60 -4.17 -5.47
CA ALA A 59 -1.80 -2.85 -6.06
C ALA A 59 -1.66 -1.73 -5.02
N LEU A 60 -2.12 -1.96 -3.79
CA LEU A 60 -2.00 -0.99 -2.72
C LEU A 60 -0.56 -0.83 -2.21
N ILE A 61 0.18 -1.94 -2.08
CA ILE A 61 1.60 -1.91 -1.72
C ILE A 61 2.42 -1.21 -2.80
N GLU A 62 2.17 -1.55 -4.06
CA GLU A 62 2.80 -0.89 -5.20
C GLU A 62 2.52 0.61 -5.20
N ALA A 63 1.26 1.03 -5.07
CA ALA A 63 0.90 2.45 -5.01
C ALA A 63 1.61 3.14 -3.83
N GLY A 64 1.70 2.47 -2.69
CA GLY A 64 2.44 2.94 -1.52
C GLY A 64 3.93 3.12 -1.78
N LEU A 65 4.58 2.14 -2.40
CA LEU A 65 6.01 2.14 -2.69
C LEU A 65 6.39 3.13 -3.80
N SER A 66 5.57 3.26 -4.84
CA SER A 66 5.77 4.17 -5.97
C SER A 66 5.76 5.64 -5.60
N SER A 67 5.27 6.00 -4.40
CA SER A 67 5.36 7.37 -3.88
C SER A 67 6.70 7.68 -3.19
N GLY A 68 7.52 6.66 -2.95
CA GLY A 68 8.80 6.73 -2.24
C GLY A 68 9.99 6.39 -3.13
N ASN A 69 11.04 5.84 -2.52
CA ASN A 69 12.33 5.54 -3.16
C ASN A 69 12.36 4.14 -3.80
N TRP A 70 11.23 3.67 -4.33
CA TRP A 70 11.13 2.37 -4.97
C TRP A 70 10.97 2.54 -6.48
N ASP A 71 11.96 2.05 -7.23
CA ASP A 71 12.02 2.10 -8.71
C ASP A 71 11.53 0.80 -9.39
N GLY A 72 10.84 -0.08 -8.66
CA GLY A 72 10.32 -1.34 -9.19
C GLY A 72 8.96 -1.19 -9.87
N THR A 73 8.48 -2.29 -10.46
CA THR A 73 7.16 -2.35 -11.11
C THR A 73 6.21 -3.31 -10.38
N ALA A 74 4.92 -3.24 -10.70
CA ALA A 74 3.94 -4.22 -10.24
C ALA A 74 4.34 -5.67 -10.57
N ALA A 75 5.03 -5.89 -11.70
CA ALA A 75 5.55 -7.20 -12.09
C ALA A 75 6.66 -7.69 -11.16
N ASP A 76 7.52 -6.78 -10.69
CA ASP A 76 8.55 -7.12 -9.70
C ASP A 76 7.92 -7.56 -8.38
N LEU A 77 6.81 -6.91 -7.95
CA LEU A 77 6.10 -7.30 -6.73
C LEU A 77 5.40 -8.66 -6.83
N LEU A 78 4.95 -9.09 -8.01
CA LEU A 78 4.36 -10.41 -8.21
C LEU A 78 5.34 -11.56 -7.91
N HIS A 79 6.62 -11.31 -8.10
CA HIS A 79 7.69 -12.28 -7.85
C HIS A 79 8.48 -11.99 -6.55
N ALA A 80 8.19 -10.88 -5.88
CA ALA A 80 8.94 -10.47 -4.70
C ALA A 80 8.38 -11.08 -3.42
N ASP A 81 9.28 -11.36 -2.47
CA ASP A 81 8.89 -11.66 -1.10
C ASP A 81 8.63 -10.36 -0.34
N VAL A 82 7.39 -10.15 0.10
CA VAL A 82 6.98 -8.97 0.87
C VAL A 82 6.77 -9.35 2.33
N ASN A 83 7.69 -8.87 3.18
CA ASN A 83 7.68 -8.85 4.64
C ASN A 83 6.90 -10.00 5.34
N GLY A 84 7.29 -11.25 5.12
CA GLY A 84 6.70 -12.41 5.81
C GLY A 84 5.54 -13.09 5.06
N GLY A 85 5.51 -12.97 3.73
CA GLY A 85 4.55 -13.64 2.86
C GLY A 85 3.17 -12.96 2.80
N PRO A 86 2.13 -13.68 2.35
CA PRO A 86 0.82 -13.09 2.01
C PRO A 86 0.17 -12.32 3.16
N LEU A 87 0.31 -12.82 4.40
CA LEU A 87 -0.26 -12.18 5.59
C LEU A 87 0.50 -10.90 5.98
N GLY A 88 1.82 -10.90 5.83
CA GLY A 88 2.66 -9.73 6.06
C GLY A 88 2.37 -8.60 5.06
N ALA A 89 2.20 -8.96 3.79
CA ALA A 89 1.75 -8.05 2.74
C ALA A 89 0.38 -7.43 3.06
N ALA A 90 -0.61 -8.26 3.41
CA ALA A 90 -1.94 -7.77 3.80
C ALA A 90 -1.88 -6.82 5.01
N ARG A 91 -1.04 -7.12 6.01
CA ARG A 91 -0.85 -6.27 7.18
C ARG A 91 -0.18 -4.94 6.85
N ALA A 92 0.81 -4.94 5.95
CA ALA A 92 1.46 -3.71 5.48
C ALA A 92 0.47 -2.83 4.69
N ALA A 93 -0.34 -3.44 3.83
CA ALA A 93 -1.41 -2.77 3.09
C ALA A 93 -2.45 -2.13 4.04
N ALA A 94 -2.93 -2.89 5.04
CA ALA A 94 -3.85 -2.38 6.05
C ALA A 94 -3.24 -1.20 6.84
N GLN A 95 -1.96 -1.28 7.21
CA GLN A 95 -1.27 -0.17 7.86
C GLN A 95 -1.20 1.08 6.99
N LEU A 96 -0.94 0.94 5.69
CA LEU A 96 -0.94 2.08 4.76
C LEU A 96 -2.30 2.79 4.73
N LEU A 97 -3.39 2.02 4.68
CA LEU A 97 -4.75 2.58 4.70
C LEU A 97 -5.05 3.30 6.02
N VAL A 98 -4.77 2.65 7.15
CA VAL A 98 -4.96 3.26 8.48
C VAL A 98 -4.11 4.51 8.64
N ARG A 99 -2.94 4.57 8.03
CA ARG A 99 -2.06 5.75 8.08
C ARG A 99 -2.47 6.88 7.15
N ALA A 100 -3.19 6.56 6.08
CA ALA A 100 -3.66 7.53 5.10
C ALA A 100 -5.03 8.12 5.46
N PHE A 101 -5.88 7.32 6.11
CA PHE A 101 -7.28 7.66 6.39
C PHE A 101 -7.66 7.55 7.87
N GLY A 102 -6.86 6.86 8.69
CA GLY A 102 -7.08 6.82 10.14
C GLY A 102 -6.80 8.20 10.72
N ASP A 103 -7.78 8.71 11.46
CA ASP A 103 -7.75 9.99 12.15
C ASP A 103 -6.46 10.11 13.00
N ASP A 104 -5.75 11.23 12.87
CA ASP A 104 -4.68 11.60 13.80
C ASP A 104 -5.34 12.05 15.10
N ALA A 105 -5.76 11.08 15.92
CA ALA A 105 -6.28 11.27 17.27
C ALA A 105 -5.26 10.80 18.32
#